data_AF-A0A806TZ69-F1
#
_entry.id   AF-A0A806TZ69-F1
#
_cell.length_a   1.000
_cell.length_b   1.000
_cell.length_c   1.000
_cell.angle_alpha   90.00
_cell.angle_beta   90.00
_cell.angle_gamma   90.00
#
_symmetry.space_group_name_H-M   'P 1'
#
loop_
_entity.id
_entity.type
_entity.pdbx_description
1 polymer ?
#
loop_
_entity_poly.entity_id
_entity_poly.type
_entity_poly.pdbx_seq_one_letter_code
_entity_poly.pdbx_strand_id
1 'polypeptide(L)'
;MSCQDMKHQWEKYKNGTLTDKEAETLEQHTENCEACSAHLEHLLTEDEPLSPTPSTTSLNDDTMLDNKKVKKSIYMAKWKQRLSNVTTVISSVVLLWMIGSFLSIVYYHQSKTEYINSVNQAAIESAFPNVHIRETTSDTQSFFRMQSQMEAYKQIGREEQAIGTFTFHQLFDKTSGVEKEFSGGKYDLNLSFVYPDQKKLKLHAKEYKEWTNETWNALENLPKGTVSEVAISFDDTYSLKEVQQKMNAIDSRDFSTSWYALNTGNEQKTSTKDEPLIDLTSTFGFPEFLDLPYEHKGNQTHSTSKSNVLNMMKLLADNEETVQKVRQLDHSDLLLKQRYSYVKKHGVGVYGVVITGPTKKLLKLKNDPSITYASLGDVELWNWFNRPSSGTLMNQ
;
A
#
# COMPACT_ATOMS: atom_id res chain seq x y z
N MET A 1 -62.02 -28.21 7.39
CA MET A 1 -62.02 -26.80 6.95
C MET A 1 -62.83 -26.73 5.67
N SER A 2 -63.64 -25.68 5.50
CA SER A 2 -64.44 -25.52 4.28
C SER A 2 -63.54 -24.95 3.17
N CYS A 3 -63.83 -25.25 1.90
CA CYS A 3 -63.04 -24.71 0.77
C CYS A 3 -63.14 -23.15 0.72
N GLN A 4 -64.05 -22.54 1.50
CA GLN A 4 -64.19 -21.08 1.70
C GLN A 4 -63.11 -20.49 2.64
N ASP A 5 -62.64 -21.27 3.62
CA ASP A 5 -61.59 -20.86 4.57
C ASP A 5 -60.21 -20.78 3.90
N MET A 6 -60.02 -21.55 2.81
CA MET A 6 -58.76 -21.62 2.05
C MET A 6 -58.54 -20.44 1.12
N LYS A 7 -59.58 -19.64 0.83
CA LYS A 7 -59.49 -18.48 -0.09
C LYS A 7 -58.43 -17.47 0.35
N HIS A 8 -58.31 -17.23 1.65
CA HIS A 8 -57.30 -16.33 2.21
C HIS A 8 -55.87 -16.93 2.10
N GLN A 9 -55.74 -18.25 2.16
CA GLN A 9 -54.45 -18.92 1.97
C GLN A 9 -54.01 -18.93 0.50
N TRP A 10 -54.95 -19.01 -0.44
CA TRP A 10 -54.68 -18.86 -1.88
C TRP A 10 -54.13 -17.47 -2.25
N GLU A 11 -54.66 -16.41 -1.64
CA GLU A 11 -54.13 -15.04 -1.81
C GLU A 11 -52.70 -14.89 -1.23
N LYS A 12 -52.43 -15.47 -0.06
CA LYS A 12 -51.07 -15.51 0.51
C LYS A 12 -50.09 -16.31 -0.36
N TYR A 13 -50.55 -17.41 -0.94
CA TYR A 13 -49.78 -18.24 -1.88
C TYR A 13 -49.40 -17.44 -3.13
N LYS A 14 -50.35 -16.74 -3.75
CA LYS A 14 -50.11 -15.87 -4.92
C LYS A 14 -49.10 -14.75 -4.63
N ASN A 15 -49.12 -14.22 -3.40
CA ASN A 15 -48.24 -13.14 -2.96
C ASN A 15 -46.91 -13.61 -2.34
N GLY A 16 -46.64 -14.93 -2.27
CA GLY A 16 -45.38 -15.49 -1.74
C GLY A 16 -45.16 -15.30 -0.23
N THR A 17 -46.23 -15.10 0.55
CA THR A 17 -46.17 -14.78 2.01
C THR A 17 -46.71 -15.92 2.89
N LEU A 18 -46.87 -17.12 2.32
CA LEU A 18 -47.42 -18.28 3.02
C LEU A 18 -46.37 -18.93 3.92
N THR A 19 -46.73 -19.19 5.18
CA THR A 19 -45.84 -19.87 6.14
C THR A 19 -45.88 -21.40 5.97
N ASP A 20 -44.81 -22.10 6.34
CA ASP A 20 -44.69 -23.57 6.15
C ASP A 20 -45.85 -24.38 6.74
N LYS A 21 -46.35 -23.99 7.92
CA LYS A 21 -47.52 -24.63 8.54
C LYS A 21 -48.83 -24.37 7.80
N GLU A 22 -49.00 -23.16 7.25
CA GLU A 22 -50.18 -22.82 6.46
C GLU A 22 -50.15 -23.53 5.10
N ALA A 23 -48.96 -23.68 4.50
CA ALA A 23 -48.74 -24.45 3.29
C ALA A 23 -49.15 -25.92 3.49
N GLU A 24 -48.71 -26.56 4.57
CA GLU A 24 -49.06 -27.95 4.88
C GLU A 24 -50.59 -28.15 5.06
N THR A 25 -51.27 -27.19 5.70
CA THR A 25 -52.74 -27.24 5.82
C THR A 25 -53.47 -27.05 4.50
N LEU A 26 -52.96 -26.15 3.64
CA LEU A 26 -53.51 -25.90 2.32
C LEU A 26 -53.30 -27.11 1.40
N GLU A 27 -52.15 -27.75 1.48
CA GLU A 27 -51.81 -28.98 0.75
C GLU A 27 -52.71 -30.15 1.16
N GLN A 28 -52.83 -30.41 2.47
CA GLN A 28 -53.65 -31.52 2.98
C GLN A 28 -55.14 -31.37 2.62
N HIS A 29 -55.63 -30.13 2.54
CA HIS A 29 -56.98 -29.84 2.10
C HIS A 29 -57.13 -29.97 0.58
N THR A 30 -56.16 -29.48 -0.19
CA THR A 30 -56.17 -29.53 -1.66
C THR A 30 -56.06 -30.97 -2.18
N GLU A 31 -55.40 -31.87 -1.45
CA GLU A 31 -55.37 -33.31 -1.76
C GLU A 31 -56.75 -33.98 -1.66
N ASN A 32 -57.67 -33.42 -0.88
CA ASN A 32 -58.99 -34.01 -0.60
C ASN A 32 -60.19 -33.20 -1.13
N CYS A 33 -60.01 -31.94 -1.57
CA CYS A 33 -61.08 -31.08 -2.17
C CYS A 33 -60.82 -30.92 -3.69
N GLU A 34 -61.66 -31.56 -4.52
CA GLU A 34 -61.58 -31.49 -5.98
C GLU A 34 -61.68 -30.04 -6.50
N ALA A 35 -62.50 -29.21 -5.87
CA ALA A 35 -62.65 -27.80 -6.22
C ALA A 35 -61.38 -26.96 -5.96
N CYS A 36 -60.65 -27.23 -4.86
CA CYS A 36 -59.37 -26.56 -4.59
C CYS A 36 -58.28 -27.05 -5.54
N SER A 37 -58.31 -28.33 -5.93
CA SER A 37 -57.36 -28.88 -6.90
C SER A 37 -57.52 -28.25 -8.29
N ALA A 38 -58.76 -28.03 -8.73
CA ALA A 38 -59.08 -27.35 -9.98
C ALA A 38 -58.69 -25.85 -9.94
N HIS A 39 -58.85 -25.20 -8.78
CA HIS A 39 -58.44 -23.80 -8.62
C HIS A 39 -56.91 -23.61 -8.71
N LEU A 40 -56.14 -24.54 -8.13
CA LEU A 40 -54.68 -24.57 -8.26
C LEU A 40 -54.25 -24.78 -9.71
N GLU A 41 -54.91 -25.69 -10.44
CA GLU A 41 -54.62 -25.95 -11.85
C GLU A 41 -54.86 -24.72 -12.74
N HIS A 42 -55.92 -23.94 -12.46
CA HIS A 42 -56.20 -22.67 -13.13
C HIS A 42 -55.10 -21.62 -12.86
N LEU A 43 -54.66 -21.47 -11.61
CA LEU A 43 -53.58 -20.52 -11.27
C LEU A 43 -52.25 -20.88 -11.94
N LEU A 44 -51.96 -22.17 -12.12
CA LEU A 44 -50.74 -22.64 -12.78
C LEU A 44 -50.78 -22.50 -14.31
N THR A 45 -51.97 -22.45 -14.90
CA THR A 45 -52.14 -22.28 -16.36
C THR A 45 -52.25 -20.81 -16.79
N GLU A 46 -52.57 -19.88 -15.88
CA GLU A 46 -52.55 -18.44 -16.16
C GLU A 46 -51.13 -17.86 -16.34
N ASP A 47 -50.08 -18.50 -15.78
CA ASP A 47 -48.71 -17.98 -15.79
C ASP A 47 -47.83 -18.48 -16.97
N GLU A 48 -48.37 -19.27 -17.92
CA GLU A 48 -47.64 -19.66 -19.15
C GLU A 48 -48.23 -19.03 -20.43
N PRO A 49 -47.44 -18.30 -21.24
CA PRO A 49 -47.88 -17.87 -22.56
C PRO A 49 -47.93 -19.07 -23.52
N LEU A 50 -49.15 -19.49 -23.85
CA LEU A 50 -49.47 -20.52 -24.83
C LEU A 50 -48.85 -20.24 -26.21
N SER A 51 -48.12 -21.22 -26.76
CA SER A 51 -47.88 -21.36 -28.20
C SER A 51 -48.66 -22.57 -28.73
N PRO A 52 -49.32 -22.50 -29.89
CA PRO A 52 -50.35 -23.46 -30.28
C PRO A 52 -49.78 -24.72 -30.91
N THR A 53 -50.40 -25.86 -30.57
CA THR A 53 -50.33 -27.14 -31.29
C THR A 53 -51.17 -27.07 -32.58
N PRO A 54 -51.04 -27.99 -33.55
CA PRO A 54 -51.87 -29.22 -33.44
C PRO A 54 -51.31 -30.47 -34.14
N SER A 55 -51.62 -31.64 -33.57
CA SER A 55 -52.26 -32.72 -34.33
C SER A 55 -52.71 -33.85 -33.41
N THR A 56 -54.01 -34.11 -33.47
CA THR A 56 -54.78 -35.19 -32.85
C THR A 56 -54.43 -36.56 -33.43
N THR A 57 -54.22 -37.55 -32.55
CA THR A 57 -54.61 -38.94 -32.81
C THR A 57 -55.05 -39.59 -31.49
N SER A 58 -56.30 -40.03 -31.46
CA SER A 58 -56.93 -40.83 -30.41
C SER A 58 -56.34 -42.24 -30.30
N LEU A 59 -56.13 -42.76 -29.08
CA LEU A 59 -56.55 -44.11 -28.64
C LEU A 59 -55.94 -44.49 -27.27
N ASN A 60 -56.85 -44.94 -26.39
CA ASN A 60 -56.71 -45.84 -25.23
C ASN A 60 -56.42 -45.28 -23.82
N ASP A 61 -57.37 -45.60 -22.94
CA ASP A 61 -57.72 -45.05 -21.63
C ASP A 61 -57.34 -46.00 -20.48
N ASP A 62 -56.11 -46.54 -20.49
CA ASP A 62 -55.60 -47.41 -19.41
C ASP A 62 -54.20 -47.02 -18.90
N THR A 63 -53.70 -45.83 -19.26
CA THR A 63 -52.37 -45.32 -18.82
C THR A 63 -52.42 -44.08 -17.92
N MET A 64 -53.60 -43.58 -17.58
CA MET A 64 -53.79 -42.32 -16.86
C MET A 64 -53.46 -42.39 -15.34
N LEU A 65 -53.46 -43.58 -14.73
CA LEU A 65 -53.28 -43.76 -13.28
C LEU A 65 -51.81 -43.77 -12.81
N ASP A 66 -50.82 -43.80 -13.71
CA ASP A 66 -49.40 -43.75 -13.36
C ASP A 66 -48.79 -42.32 -13.53
N ASN A 67 -49.48 -41.46 -14.27
CA ASN A 67 -48.93 -40.18 -14.72
C ASN A 67 -48.82 -39.11 -13.60
N LYS A 68 -49.69 -39.13 -12.58
CA LYS A 68 -49.64 -38.17 -11.45
C LYS A 68 -48.48 -38.44 -10.47
N LYS A 69 -48.20 -39.71 -10.16
CA LYS A 69 -47.07 -40.09 -9.29
C LYS A 69 -45.72 -39.90 -9.99
N VAL A 70 -45.67 -40.19 -11.29
CA VAL A 70 -44.51 -39.93 -12.14
C VAL A 70 -44.23 -38.42 -12.30
N LYS A 71 -45.26 -37.57 -12.41
CA LYS A 71 -45.06 -36.11 -12.46
C LYS A 71 -44.56 -35.50 -11.14
N LYS A 72 -45.08 -35.93 -9.98
CA LYS A 72 -44.60 -35.50 -8.64
C LYS A 72 -43.15 -35.93 -8.40
N SER A 73 -42.78 -37.16 -8.79
CA SER A 73 -41.40 -37.65 -8.69
C SER A 73 -40.45 -36.95 -9.66
N ILE A 74 -40.90 -36.60 -10.88
CA ILE A 74 -40.12 -35.80 -11.84
C ILE A 74 -39.88 -34.38 -11.32
N TYR A 75 -40.87 -33.73 -10.70
CA TYR A 75 -40.70 -32.38 -10.12
C TYR A 75 -39.73 -32.39 -8.94
N MET A 76 -39.87 -33.35 -8.01
CA MET A 76 -38.94 -33.53 -6.89
C MET A 76 -37.53 -33.90 -7.37
N ALA A 77 -37.41 -34.74 -8.42
CA ALA A 77 -36.13 -35.07 -9.03
C ALA A 77 -35.48 -33.84 -9.69
N LYS A 78 -36.25 -33.01 -10.39
CA LYS A 78 -35.76 -31.75 -10.99
C LYS A 78 -35.31 -30.75 -9.94
N TRP A 79 -36.05 -30.59 -8.84
CA TRP A 79 -35.66 -29.71 -7.72
C TRP A 79 -34.43 -30.24 -6.98
N LYS A 80 -34.36 -31.55 -6.73
CA LYS A 80 -33.18 -32.21 -6.15
C LYS A 80 -31.95 -32.11 -7.05
N GLN A 81 -32.13 -32.21 -8.37
CA GLN A 81 -31.07 -32.03 -9.35
C GLN A 81 -30.60 -30.58 -9.44
N ARG A 82 -31.52 -29.60 -9.38
CA ARG A 82 -31.17 -28.17 -9.28
C ARG A 82 -30.40 -27.87 -8.00
N LEU A 83 -30.86 -28.38 -6.86
CA LEU A 83 -30.17 -28.23 -5.57
C LEU A 83 -28.80 -28.92 -5.60
N SER A 84 -28.70 -30.12 -6.14
CA SER A 84 -27.44 -30.84 -6.29
C SER A 84 -26.47 -30.08 -7.20
N ASN A 85 -26.93 -29.52 -8.32
CA ASN A 85 -26.09 -28.73 -9.22
C ASN A 85 -25.60 -27.45 -8.53
N VAL A 86 -26.48 -26.76 -7.80
CA VAL A 86 -26.11 -25.57 -7.02
C VAL A 86 -25.08 -25.95 -5.94
N THR A 87 -25.29 -27.04 -5.21
CA THR A 87 -24.33 -27.53 -4.21
C THR A 87 -23.00 -27.91 -4.84
N THR A 88 -22.98 -28.57 -6.01
CA THR A 88 -21.74 -28.89 -6.73
C THR A 88 -21.01 -27.62 -7.14
N VAL A 89 -21.70 -26.63 -7.72
CA VAL A 89 -21.10 -25.35 -8.12
C VAL A 89 -20.53 -24.61 -6.91
N ILE A 90 -21.29 -24.50 -5.81
CA ILE A 90 -20.82 -23.88 -4.57
C ILE A 90 -19.60 -24.62 -4.02
N SER A 91 -19.65 -25.95 -3.98
CA SER A 91 -18.53 -26.78 -3.49
C SER A 91 -17.29 -26.60 -4.36
N SER A 92 -17.45 -26.52 -5.68
CA SER A 92 -16.34 -26.23 -6.61
C SER A 92 -15.76 -24.84 -6.37
N VAL A 93 -16.58 -23.81 -6.16
CA VAL A 93 -16.10 -22.45 -5.84
C VAL A 93 -15.33 -22.42 -4.53
N VAL A 94 -15.85 -23.07 -3.48
CA VAL A 94 -15.17 -23.17 -2.17
C VAL A 94 -13.84 -23.91 -2.31
N LEU A 95 -13.82 -25.01 -3.06
CA LEU A 95 -12.60 -25.79 -3.30
C LEU A 95 -11.57 -24.99 -4.09
N LEU A 96 -11.98 -24.24 -5.11
CA LEU A 96 -11.10 -23.32 -5.85
C LEU A 96 -10.55 -22.22 -4.94
N TRP A 97 -11.37 -21.68 -4.04
CA TRP A 97 -10.94 -20.67 -3.08
C TRP A 97 -9.91 -21.23 -2.10
N MET A 98 -10.13 -22.43 -1.54
CA MET A 98 -9.17 -23.11 -0.67
C MET A 98 -7.84 -23.42 -1.38
N ILE A 99 -7.89 -23.93 -2.61
CA ILE A 99 -6.69 -24.17 -3.42
C ILE A 99 -5.97 -22.85 -3.69
N GLY A 100 -6.70 -21.80 -4.06
CA GLY A 100 -6.16 -20.47 -4.28
C GLY A 100 -5.44 -19.93 -3.05
N SER A 101 -6.05 -20.00 -1.86
CA SER A 101 -5.44 -19.60 -0.59
C SER A 101 -4.18 -20.41 -0.28
N PHE A 102 -4.25 -21.74 -0.40
CA PHE A 102 -3.10 -22.61 -0.14
C PHE A 102 -1.91 -22.30 -1.06
N LEU A 103 -2.16 -22.16 -2.36
CA LEU A 103 -1.11 -21.80 -3.32
C LEU A 103 -0.52 -20.40 -3.05
N SER A 104 -1.34 -19.47 -2.58
CA SER A 104 -0.89 -18.11 -2.22
C SER A 104 0.05 -18.12 -1.02
N ILE A 105 -0.28 -18.87 0.03
CA ILE A 105 0.58 -19.05 1.21
C ILE A 105 1.92 -19.68 0.82
N VAL A 106 1.90 -20.68 -0.05
CA VAL A 106 3.14 -21.32 -0.55
C VAL A 106 3.98 -20.35 -1.38
N TYR A 107 3.34 -19.52 -2.21
CA TYR A 107 4.03 -18.52 -3.02
C TYR A 107 4.67 -17.42 -2.17
N TYR A 108 3.89 -16.83 -1.26
CA TYR A 108 4.32 -15.80 -0.31
C TYR A 108 4.93 -16.39 0.97
N HIS A 109 5.66 -17.50 0.83
CA HIS A 109 6.46 -17.96 1.95
C HIS A 109 7.48 -16.88 2.37
N GLN A 110 7.98 -16.98 3.59
CA GLN A 110 8.74 -15.95 4.29
C GLN A 110 9.74 -15.17 3.42
N SER A 111 10.64 -15.82 2.67
CA SER A 111 11.67 -15.10 1.91
C SER A 111 11.10 -14.24 0.77
N LYS A 112 9.96 -14.64 0.18
CA LYS A 112 9.29 -13.87 -0.87
C LYS A 112 8.62 -12.63 -0.28
N THR A 113 8.01 -12.77 0.90
CA THR A 113 7.41 -11.66 1.65
C THR A 113 8.49 -10.68 2.11
N GLU A 114 9.61 -11.17 2.64
CA GLU A 114 10.76 -10.34 3.02
C GLU A 114 11.34 -9.58 1.81
N TYR A 115 11.46 -10.23 0.64
CA TYR A 115 11.87 -9.58 -0.60
C TYR A 115 10.92 -8.44 -0.99
N ILE A 116 9.61 -8.71 -1.04
CA ILE A 116 8.62 -7.71 -1.43
C ILE A 116 8.60 -6.55 -0.44
N ASN A 117 8.66 -6.83 0.87
CA ASN A 117 8.71 -5.79 1.89
C ASN A 117 10.00 -4.95 1.79
N SER A 118 11.13 -5.56 1.46
CA SER A 118 12.39 -4.83 1.21
C SER A 118 12.28 -3.88 0.01
N VAL A 119 11.61 -4.32 -1.06
CA VAL A 119 11.36 -3.48 -2.24
C VAL A 119 10.47 -2.29 -1.87
N ASN A 120 9.37 -2.55 -1.15
CA ASN A 120 8.42 -1.52 -0.72
C ASN A 120 9.08 -0.50 0.24
N GLN A 121 9.83 -0.98 1.23
CA GLN A 121 10.58 -0.13 2.16
C GLN A 121 11.64 0.70 1.43
N ALA A 122 12.47 0.09 0.59
CA ALA A 122 13.46 0.81 -0.20
C ALA A 122 12.82 1.89 -1.10
N ALA A 123 11.64 1.61 -1.68
CA ALA A 123 10.93 2.58 -2.51
C ALA A 123 10.48 3.81 -1.72
N ILE A 124 10.08 3.65 -0.44
CA ILE A 124 9.70 4.75 0.45
C ILE A 124 10.94 5.48 0.96
N GLU A 125 11.88 4.78 1.59
CA GLU A 125 13.02 5.39 2.28
C GLU A 125 14.01 6.07 1.31
N SER A 126 14.03 5.64 0.05
CA SER A 126 14.79 6.34 -1.01
C SER A 126 14.10 7.57 -1.58
N ALA A 127 12.81 7.76 -1.29
CA ALA A 127 12.00 8.85 -1.82
C ALA A 127 11.73 9.97 -0.81
N PHE A 128 11.55 9.62 0.46
CA PHE A 128 11.19 10.57 1.49
C PHE A 128 12.38 10.79 2.44
N PRO A 129 12.99 11.99 2.45
CA PRO A 129 14.10 12.28 3.34
C PRO A 129 13.69 12.17 4.82
N ASN A 130 14.57 11.60 5.63
CA ASN A 130 14.37 11.37 7.07
C ASN A 130 13.14 10.48 7.41
N VAL A 131 12.61 9.74 6.45
CA VAL A 131 11.53 8.79 6.69
C VAL A 131 12.08 7.37 6.71
N HIS A 132 11.68 6.61 7.71
CA HIS A 132 12.01 5.19 7.85
C HIS A 132 10.76 4.38 8.19
N ILE A 133 10.77 3.09 7.85
CA ILE A 133 9.69 2.16 8.18
C ILE A 133 10.01 1.48 9.50
N ARG A 134 9.08 1.58 10.46
CA ARG A 134 9.24 0.94 11.78
C ARG A 134 8.55 -0.41 11.85
N GLU A 135 7.33 -0.47 11.33
CA GLU A 135 6.47 -1.65 11.43
C GLU A 135 5.93 -2.01 10.06
N THR A 136 5.89 -3.30 9.77
CA THR A 136 5.32 -3.85 8.54
C THR A 136 4.46 -5.06 8.88
N THR A 137 3.20 -5.00 8.49
CA THR A 137 2.26 -6.13 8.59
C THR A 137 1.89 -6.58 7.20
N SER A 138 2.06 -7.87 6.91
CA SER A 138 1.72 -8.46 5.62
C SER A 138 0.64 -9.51 5.78
N ASP A 139 -0.44 -9.38 5.02
CA ASP A 139 -1.54 -10.34 4.95
C ASP A 139 -1.60 -10.99 3.57
N THR A 140 -1.57 -12.32 3.54
CA THR A 140 -1.65 -13.10 2.30
C THR A 140 -3.10 -13.47 2.01
N GLN A 141 -3.61 -12.97 0.90
CA GLN A 141 -4.96 -13.21 0.42
C GLN A 141 -4.99 -14.34 -0.62
N SER A 142 -6.18 -14.88 -0.87
CA SER A 142 -6.40 -15.88 -1.92
C SER A 142 -6.04 -15.36 -3.31
N PHE A 143 -5.67 -16.28 -4.20
CA PHE A 143 -5.36 -16.02 -5.61
C PHE A 143 -4.13 -15.11 -5.81
N PHE A 144 -3.06 -15.41 -5.09
CA PHE A 144 -1.74 -14.78 -5.17
C PHE A 144 -1.79 -13.28 -4.97
N ARG A 145 -2.59 -12.85 -4.00
CA ARG A 145 -2.66 -11.47 -3.55
C ARG A 145 -2.01 -11.33 -2.20
N MET A 146 -1.35 -10.21 -1.97
CA MET A 146 -0.80 -9.87 -0.66
C MET A 146 -1.00 -8.38 -0.42
N GLN A 147 -1.32 -8.02 0.81
CA GLN A 147 -1.41 -6.64 1.26
C GLN A 147 -0.33 -6.41 2.32
N SER A 148 0.55 -5.43 2.09
CA SER A 148 1.54 -5.02 3.09
C SER A 148 1.22 -3.61 3.55
N GLN A 149 0.92 -3.45 4.84
CA GLN A 149 0.76 -2.15 5.49
C GLN A 149 2.05 -1.81 6.23
N MET A 150 2.57 -0.62 5.98
CA MET A 150 3.84 -0.13 6.50
C MET A 150 3.64 1.20 7.23
N GLU A 151 4.03 1.25 8.50
CA GLU A 151 4.00 2.49 9.27
C GLU A 151 5.30 3.28 9.07
N ALA A 152 5.16 4.51 8.58
CA ALA A 152 6.28 5.39 8.31
C ALA A 152 6.45 6.42 9.43
N TYR A 153 7.71 6.57 9.86
CA TYR A 153 8.11 7.47 10.92
C TYR A 153 9.22 8.40 10.46
N LYS A 154 9.27 9.58 11.06
CA LYS A 154 10.31 10.58 10.86
C LYS A 154 11.00 10.87 12.19
N GLN A 155 12.32 11.00 12.20
CA GLN A 155 13.07 11.27 13.42
C GLN A 155 13.42 12.76 13.54
N ILE A 156 12.88 13.45 14.54
CA ILE A 156 13.26 14.83 14.86
C ILE A 156 13.83 14.83 16.26
N GLY A 157 15.15 14.98 16.34
CA GLY A 157 15.90 14.85 17.57
C GLY A 157 16.07 13.41 18.00
N ARG A 158 15.54 13.10 19.19
CA ARG A 158 15.52 11.74 19.75
C ARG A 158 14.13 11.10 19.73
N GLU A 159 13.15 11.78 19.17
CA GLU A 159 11.78 11.28 19.05
C GLU A 159 11.44 10.95 17.61
N GLU A 160 10.64 9.89 17.46
CA GLU A 160 10.06 9.48 16.20
C GLU A 160 8.60 9.94 16.15
N GLN A 161 8.21 10.52 15.03
CA GLN A 161 6.84 10.98 14.78
C GLN A 161 6.24 10.16 13.65
N ALA A 162 5.02 9.65 13.86
CA ALA A 162 4.27 8.93 12.84
C ALA A 162 3.82 9.90 11.74
N ILE A 163 4.29 9.69 10.52
CA ILE A 163 3.93 10.53 9.37
C ILE A 163 2.74 9.97 8.58
N GLY A 164 2.46 8.68 8.74
CA GLY A 164 1.37 8.01 8.04
C GLY A 164 1.65 6.54 7.77
N THR A 165 0.76 5.94 6.99
CA THR A 165 0.82 4.53 6.59
C THR A 165 0.80 4.39 5.08
N PHE A 166 1.59 3.44 4.59
CA PHE A 166 1.63 3.04 3.18
C PHE A 166 1.06 1.63 3.05
N THR A 167 0.06 1.45 2.20
CA THR A 167 -0.55 0.14 1.94
C THR A 167 -0.26 -0.28 0.52
N PHE A 168 0.53 -1.35 0.38
CA PHE A 168 0.88 -1.95 -0.90
C PHE A 168 -0.03 -3.13 -1.19
N HIS A 169 -0.66 -3.10 -2.36
CA HIS A 169 -1.38 -4.23 -2.91
C HIS A 169 -0.50 -4.94 -3.92
N GLN A 170 -0.34 -6.25 -3.76
CA GLN A 170 0.53 -7.09 -4.57
C GLN A 170 -0.30 -8.16 -5.28
N LEU A 171 0.03 -8.42 -6.54
CA LEU A 171 -0.43 -9.59 -7.29
C LEU A 171 0.81 -10.33 -7.78
N PHE A 172 1.08 -11.50 -7.22
CA PHE A 172 2.38 -12.16 -7.29
C PHE A 172 3.50 -11.22 -6.81
N ASP A 173 4.47 -10.92 -7.67
CA ASP A 173 5.60 -10.03 -7.43
C ASP A 173 5.35 -8.58 -7.89
N LYS A 174 4.20 -8.32 -8.51
CA LYS A 174 3.86 -7.00 -9.04
C LYS A 174 3.03 -6.22 -8.05
N THR A 175 3.48 -4.99 -7.78
CA THR A 175 2.68 -4.02 -7.03
C THR A 175 1.51 -3.62 -7.91
N SER A 176 0.27 -3.93 -7.55
CA SER A 176 -0.92 -3.52 -8.29
C SER A 176 -1.32 -2.08 -7.95
N GLY A 177 -1.17 -1.67 -6.69
CA GLY A 177 -1.49 -0.32 -6.21
C GLY A 177 -0.75 0.04 -4.92
N VAL A 178 -0.63 1.33 -4.66
CA VAL A 178 -0.06 1.88 -3.42
C VAL A 178 -0.99 2.98 -2.91
N GLU A 179 -1.53 2.78 -1.72
CA GLU A 179 -2.32 3.78 -0.99
C GLU A 179 -1.44 4.46 0.05
N LYS A 180 -1.64 5.76 0.25
CA LYS A 180 -0.89 6.59 1.19
C LYS A 180 -1.87 7.32 2.07
N GLU A 181 -1.77 7.14 3.38
CA GLU A 181 -2.58 7.84 4.36
C GLU A 181 -1.65 8.61 5.30
N PHE A 182 -1.57 9.93 5.12
CA PHE A 182 -0.70 10.78 5.91
C PHE A 182 -1.40 11.33 7.15
N SER A 183 -0.64 11.48 8.24
CA SER A 183 -1.08 12.14 9.47
C SER A 183 -1.54 13.57 9.17
N GLY A 184 -2.84 13.85 9.26
CA GLY A 184 -3.43 15.15 8.91
C GLY A 184 -3.84 15.33 7.44
N GLY A 185 -3.83 14.24 6.64
CA GLY A 185 -4.35 14.19 5.27
C GLY A 185 -3.39 14.66 4.18
N LYS A 186 -2.21 15.16 4.53
CA LYS A 186 -1.15 15.55 3.58
C LYS A 186 0.24 15.39 4.21
N TYR A 187 1.26 15.34 3.36
CA TYR A 187 2.67 15.36 3.78
C TYR A 187 3.35 16.59 3.17
N ASP A 188 3.80 17.50 4.04
CA ASP A 188 4.46 18.73 3.61
C ASP A 188 5.96 18.48 3.40
N LEU A 189 6.39 18.59 2.14
CA LEU A 189 7.79 18.41 1.72
C LEU A 189 8.57 19.73 1.91
N ASN A 190 8.99 20.02 3.14
CA ASN A 190 9.65 21.28 3.50
C ASN A 190 11.16 21.33 3.19
N LEU A 191 11.78 20.17 2.94
CA LEU A 191 13.21 20.08 2.63
C LEU A 191 13.48 20.26 1.14
N SER A 192 14.68 20.71 0.81
CA SER A 192 15.15 20.82 -0.57
C SER A 192 16.67 20.71 -0.64
N PHE A 193 17.16 20.35 -1.82
CA PHE A 193 18.58 20.21 -2.09
C PHE A 193 19.00 20.96 -3.35
N VAL A 194 20.29 21.25 -3.43
CA VAL A 194 20.98 21.78 -4.61
C VAL A 194 22.03 20.77 -5.05
N TYR A 195 22.09 20.49 -6.35
CA TYR A 195 23.12 19.60 -6.90
C TYR A 195 24.43 20.37 -7.11
N PRO A 196 25.61 19.79 -6.79
CA PRO A 196 26.92 20.46 -6.86
C PRO A 196 27.45 20.60 -8.31
N ASP A 197 26.67 21.21 -9.19
CA ASP A 197 27.11 21.61 -10.52
C ASP A 197 27.77 23.00 -10.45
N GLN A 198 29.09 23.05 -10.64
CA GLN A 198 29.88 24.28 -10.55
C GLN A 198 29.39 25.42 -11.46
N LYS A 199 28.76 25.13 -12.60
CA LYS A 199 28.19 26.17 -13.48
C LYS A 199 26.90 26.72 -12.88
N LYS A 200 26.01 25.83 -12.38
CA LYS A 200 24.74 26.23 -11.76
C LYS A 200 24.93 26.92 -10.41
N LEU A 201 25.87 26.42 -9.59
CA LEU A 201 26.27 27.04 -8.33
C LEU A 201 26.73 28.48 -8.54
N LYS A 202 27.47 28.77 -9.61
CA LYS A 202 27.87 30.14 -9.95
C LYS A 202 26.72 30.97 -10.51
N LEU A 203 25.85 30.35 -11.31
CA LEU A 203 24.71 31.02 -11.93
C LEU A 203 23.69 31.51 -10.88
N HIS A 204 23.39 30.68 -9.89
CA HIS A 204 22.37 30.93 -8.85
C HIS A 204 22.99 31.22 -7.47
N ALA A 205 24.25 31.67 -7.44
CA ALA A 205 25.00 31.88 -6.20
C ALA A 205 24.31 32.89 -5.25
N LYS A 206 23.59 33.87 -5.81
CA LYS A 206 22.90 34.90 -5.01
C LYS A 206 21.65 34.32 -4.36
N GLU A 207 20.83 33.63 -5.14
CA GLU A 207 19.58 33.00 -4.74
C GLU A 207 19.83 31.94 -3.66
N TYR A 208 20.80 31.04 -3.88
CA TYR A 208 21.16 30.04 -2.88
C TYR A 208 21.64 30.66 -1.57
N LYS A 209 22.45 31.73 -1.66
CA LYS A 209 22.93 32.45 -0.47
C LYS A 209 21.79 33.14 0.28
N GLU A 210 20.83 33.72 -0.44
CA GLU A 210 19.65 34.37 0.13
C GLU A 210 18.78 33.37 0.88
N TRP A 211 18.34 32.29 0.23
CA TRP A 211 17.52 31.24 0.85
C TRP A 211 18.23 30.54 2.01
N THR A 212 19.53 30.31 1.88
CA THR A 212 20.35 29.73 2.97
C THR A 212 20.42 30.68 4.16
N ASN A 213 20.56 31.99 3.92
CA ASN A 213 20.54 32.98 5.00
C ASN A 213 19.17 33.06 5.67
N GLU A 214 18.07 32.92 4.94
CA GLU A 214 16.72 32.84 5.51
C GLU A 214 16.59 31.64 6.46
N THR A 215 17.05 30.45 6.04
CA THR A 215 17.14 29.25 6.88
C THR A 215 17.96 29.51 8.15
N TRP A 216 19.15 30.10 8.04
CA TRP A 216 19.99 30.41 9.20
C TRP A 216 19.37 31.46 10.12
N ASN A 217 18.75 32.50 9.57
CA ASN A 217 18.05 33.53 10.33
C ASN A 217 16.86 32.94 11.10
N ALA A 218 16.12 32.00 10.48
CA ALA A 218 15.05 31.27 11.16
C ALA A 218 15.60 30.47 12.36
N LEU A 219 16.67 29.71 12.18
CA LEU A 219 17.35 28.97 13.26
C LEU A 219 17.90 29.90 14.37
N GLU A 220 18.36 31.10 14.02
CA GLU A 220 18.78 32.13 14.98
C GLU A 220 17.61 32.69 15.81
N ASN A 221 16.44 32.87 15.19
CA ASN A 221 15.24 33.39 15.84
C ASN A 221 14.50 32.36 16.69
N LEU A 222 14.60 31.06 16.36
CA LEU A 222 14.00 29.99 17.16
C LEU A 222 14.54 30.01 18.61
N PRO A 223 13.72 29.77 19.63
CA PRO A 223 14.15 29.87 21.02
C PRO A 223 15.20 28.81 21.39
N LYS A 224 15.90 29.02 22.52
CA LYS A 224 16.67 27.92 23.13
C LYS A 224 15.68 26.87 23.64
N GLY A 225 16.04 25.60 23.54
CA GLY A 225 15.14 24.50 23.91
C GLY A 225 14.28 24.01 22.75
N THR A 226 14.74 24.17 21.52
CA THR A 226 14.16 23.53 20.32
C THR A 226 15.17 22.59 19.68
N VAL A 227 14.64 21.64 18.94
CA VAL A 227 15.37 20.74 18.06
C VAL A 227 14.85 20.98 16.65
N SER A 228 15.76 21.01 15.67
CA SER A 228 15.37 21.24 14.28
C SER A 228 15.90 20.13 13.40
N GLU A 229 15.20 19.93 12.30
CA GLU A 229 15.67 19.20 11.13
C GLU A 229 16.16 20.20 10.08
N VAL A 230 17.30 19.93 9.48
CA VAL A 230 17.87 20.75 8.40
C VAL A 230 18.39 19.83 7.31
N ALA A 231 18.07 20.13 6.06
CA ALA A 231 18.77 19.56 4.92
C ALA A 231 19.89 20.50 4.48
N ILE A 232 21.10 19.96 4.31
CA ILE A 232 22.26 20.68 3.80
C ILE A 232 22.71 20.07 2.48
N SER A 233 23.07 20.92 1.53
CA SER A 233 23.68 20.53 0.27
C SER A 233 25.15 20.93 0.26
N PHE A 234 25.98 20.07 -0.31
CA PHE A 234 27.41 20.22 -0.34
C PHE A 234 27.90 20.94 -1.61
N ASP A 235 29.18 21.31 -1.62
CA ASP A 235 29.88 21.93 -2.75
C ASP A 235 30.39 20.93 -3.79
N ASP A 236 30.50 19.66 -3.40
CA ASP A 236 30.84 18.52 -4.24
C ASP A 236 30.12 17.25 -3.75
N THR A 237 30.23 16.18 -4.52
CA THR A 237 29.83 14.84 -4.12
C THR A 237 30.93 14.21 -3.26
N TYR A 238 30.58 13.75 -2.07
CA TYR A 238 31.49 13.15 -1.11
C TYR A 238 31.18 11.66 -0.92
N SER A 239 32.20 10.85 -0.65
CA SER A 239 31.98 9.47 -0.23
C SER A 239 31.37 9.41 1.18
N LEU A 240 30.70 8.30 1.51
CA LEU A 240 30.13 8.06 2.86
C LEU A 240 31.13 8.36 3.99
N LYS A 241 32.40 7.96 3.80
CA LYS A 241 33.46 8.16 4.80
C LYS A 241 33.81 9.64 4.96
N GLU A 242 33.88 10.39 3.86
CA GLU A 242 34.17 11.83 3.89
C GLU A 242 33.03 12.61 4.52
N VAL A 243 31.78 12.27 4.19
CA VAL A 243 30.61 12.86 4.86
C VAL A 243 30.66 12.57 6.36
N GLN A 244 30.86 11.31 6.77
CA GLN A 244 30.98 10.96 8.18
C GLN A 244 32.11 11.73 8.89
N GLN A 245 33.26 11.90 8.24
CA GLN A 245 34.37 12.69 8.78
C GLN A 245 34.01 14.17 8.94
N LYS A 246 33.33 14.77 7.95
CA LYS A 246 32.83 16.16 8.02
C LYS A 246 31.82 16.32 9.16
N MET A 247 30.84 15.41 9.25
CA MET A 247 29.83 15.45 10.30
C MET A 247 30.45 15.26 11.69
N ASN A 248 31.43 14.36 11.84
CA ASN A 248 32.11 14.15 13.13
C ASN A 248 33.01 15.32 13.54
N ALA A 249 33.56 16.07 12.58
CA ALA A 249 34.40 17.24 12.87
C ALA A 249 33.61 18.36 13.59
N ILE A 250 32.28 18.36 13.48
CA ILE A 250 31.38 19.40 13.99
C ILE A 250 30.80 19.00 15.38
N ASP A 251 31.45 18.05 16.07
CA ASP A 251 31.04 17.34 17.31
C ASP A 251 29.82 16.43 17.07
N SER A 252 30.09 15.13 16.91
CA SER A 252 29.07 14.10 16.63
C SER A 252 28.01 13.93 17.72
N ARG A 253 28.14 14.61 18.87
CA ARG A 253 27.11 14.64 19.92
C ARG A 253 26.07 15.74 19.71
N ASP A 254 26.35 16.69 18.83
CA ASP A 254 25.54 17.89 18.64
C ASP A 254 24.41 17.70 17.62
N PHE A 255 24.46 16.67 16.76
CA PHE A 255 23.40 16.34 15.80
C PHE A 255 23.56 14.89 15.32
N SER A 256 22.51 14.36 14.69
CA SER A 256 22.48 13.04 14.07
C SER A 256 22.11 13.19 12.61
N THR A 257 22.73 12.40 11.74
CA THR A 257 22.41 12.38 10.31
C THR A 257 21.29 11.38 10.10
N SER A 258 20.16 11.80 9.55
CA SER A 258 19.05 10.87 9.33
C SER A 258 19.01 10.31 7.92
N TRP A 259 19.47 11.09 6.94
CA TRP A 259 19.32 10.73 5.52
C TRP A 259 20.40 11.34 4.64
N TYR A 260 20.74 10.66 3.55
CA TYR A 260 21.80 11.03 2.61
C TYR A 260 21.25 11.16 1.21
N ALA A 261 21.46 12.32 0.57
CA ALA A 261 21.09 12.57 -0.82
C ALA A 261 22.11 11.92 -1.76
N LEU A 262 21.69 10.90 -2.50
CA LEU A 262 22.55 10.04 -3.33
C LEU A 262 22.72 10.64 -4.73
N ASN A 263 23.97 10.82 -5.15
CA ASN A 263 24.26 11.16 -6.54
C ASN A 263 24.05 9.93 -7.43
N THR A 264 23.03 9.97 -8.28
CA THR A 264 22.74 8.94 -9.28
C THR A 264 23.05 9.39 -10.71
N GLY A 265 23.62 10.59 -10.89
CA GLY A 265 23.98 11.18 -12.17
C GLY A 265 22.80 11.80 -12.93
N ASN A 266 21.59 11.70 -12.40
CA ASN A 266 20.37 12.21 -13.03
C ASN A 266 19.85 13.48 -12.36
N GLU A 267 20.19 13.71 -11.09
CA GLU A 267 19.82 14.90 -10.31
C GLU A 267 20.28 16.19 -11.00
N GLN A 268 21.43 16.15 -11.69
CA GLN A 268 21.96 17.26 -12.48
C GLN A 268 20.98 17.72 -13.58
N LYS A 269 20.13 16.81 -14.09
CA LYS A 269 19.20 17.10 -15.18
C LYS A 269 17.87 17.65 -14.69
N THR A 270 17.52 17.43 -13.42
CA THR A 270 16.24 17.86 -12.86
C THR A 270 16.21 19.36 -12.58
N SER A 271 17.31 19.98 -12.14
CA SER A 271 17.35 21.43 -11.93
C SER A 271 17.45 22.16 -13.27
N THR A 272 16.51 23.05 -13.56
CA THR A 272 16.54 23.89 -14.77
C THR A 272 17.16 25.25 -14.46
N LYS A 273 17.22 26.14 -15.46
CA LYS A 273 17.64 27.53 -15.24
C LYS A 273 16.64 28.31 -14.39
N ASP A 274 15.36 27.94 -14.45
CA ASP A 274 14.29 28.65 -13.77
C ASP A 274 13.90 27.97 -12.44
N GLU A 275 14.24 26.68 -12.29
CA GLU A 275 14.01 25.89 -11.08
C GLU A 275 15.33 25.27 -10.61
N PRO A 276 16.12 26.01 -9.80
CA PRO A 276 17.48 25.60 -9.46
C PRO A 276 17.53 24.57 -8.32
N LEU A 277 16.46 24.44 -7.53
CA LEU A 277 16.33 23.42 -6.49
C LEU A 277 15.96 22.05 -7.11
N ILE A 278 16.42 20.97 -6.49
CA ILE A 278 16.02 19.62 -6.88
C ILE A 278 14.67 19.32 -6.21
N ASP A 279 13.68 18.94 -7.00
CA ASP A 279 12.42 18.41 -6.46
C ASP A 279 12.68 17.13 -5.65
N LEU A 280 12.18 17.07 -4.42
CA LEU A 280 12.29 15.89 -3.56
C LEU A 280 11.65 14.66 -4.20
N THR A 281 10.61 14.82 -5.03
CA THR A 281 10.02 13.69 -5.76
C THR A 281 11.04 13.02 -6.69
N SER A 282 12.02 13.77 -7.20
CA SER A 282 13.08 13.31 -8.11
C SER A 282 14.40 12.94 -7.43
N THR A 283 14.54 13.29 -6.14
CA THR A 283 15.75 13.11 -5.33
C THR A 283 15.83 11.68 -4.81
N PHE A 284 16.88 10.93 -5.18
CA PHE A 284 17.15 9.62 -4.59
C PHE A 284 18.11 9.75 -3.42
N GLY A 285 17.90 8.94 -2.39
CA GLY A 285 18.81 8.86 -1.26
C GLY A 285 18.57 7.63 -0.41
N PHE A 286 19.07 7.66 0.82
CA PHE A 286 18.98 6.53 1.74
C PHE A 286 19.17 6.98 3.19
N PRO A 287 18.60 6.26 4.17
CA PRO A 287 18.76 6.56 5.59
C PRO A 287 20.17 6.21 6.11
N GLU A 288 20.53 6.80 7.26
CA GLU A 288 21.77 6.43 7.98
C GLU A 288 21.81 4.96 8.38
N PHE A 289 20.66 4.39 8.68
CA PHE A 289 20.47 2.99 9.01
C PHE A 289 19.53 2.34 7.99
N LEU A 290 20.11 1.82 6.91
CA LEU A 290 19.39 1.07 5.88
C LEU A 290 19.45 -0.42 6.21
N ASP A 291 18.39 -0.96 6.81
CA ASP A 291 18.22 -2.39 7.07
C ASP A 291 17.02 -2.92 6.27
N LEU A 292 17.32 -3.69 5.22
CA LEU A 292 16.32 -4.28 4.34
C LEU A 292 16.08 -5.74 4.73
N PRO A 293 14.82 -6.17 5.00
CA PRO A 293 14.50 -7.51 5.50
C PRO A 293 15.15 -8.68 4.74
N TYR A 294 15.17 -8.61 3.41
CA TYR A 294 15.73 -9.64 2.51
C TYR A 294 17.25 -9.73 2.56
N GLU A 295 17.93 -8.67 3.02
CA GLU A 295 19.38 -8.60 3.13
C GLU A 295 19.91 -9.00 4.50
N HIS A 296 19.06 -9.40 5.44
CA HIS A 296 19.44 -9.75 6.80
C HIS A 296 20.24 -11.07 6.86
N LYS A 297 21.48 -11.03 6.37
CA LYS A 297 22.48 -12.11 6.44
C LYS A 297 23.47 -11.80 7.56
N GLY A 298 22.97 -11.77 8.80
CA GLY A 298 23.78 -11.87 10.01
C GLY A 298 24.84 -10.79 10.17
N ASN A 299 24.40 -9.60 10.58
CA ASN A 299 25.03 -8.70 11.56
C ASN A 299 24.44 -7.31 11.32
N GLN A 300 23.64 -6.80 12.26
CA GLN A 300 23.19 -5.41 12.27
C GLN A 300 24.42 -4.51 12.26
N THR A 301 24.72 -3.88 11.12
CA THR A 301 25.78 -2.88 11.05
C THR A 301 25.24 -1.56 11.57
N HIS A 302 25.99 -0.91 12.46
CA HIS A 302 25.64 0.40 13.04
C HIS A 302 25.61 1.58 12.01
N SER A 303 25.66 1.31 10.70
CA SER A 303 25.64 2.35 9.65
C SER A 303 25.44 1.69 8.29
N THR A 304 24.75 2.40 7.39
CA THR A 304 24.62 2.04 5.98
C THR A 304 25.98 1.93 5.29
N SER A 305 26.26 0.78 4.69
CA SER A 305 27.48 0.54 3.91
C SER A 305 27.29 0.79 2.41
N LYS A 306 28.39 0.89 1.66
CA LYS A 306 28.35 1.03 0.19
C LYS A 306 27.61 -0.12 -0.48
N SER A 307 27.73 -1.35 0.03
CA SER A 307 27.02 -2.51 -0.52
C SER A 307 25.52 -2.44 -0.28
N ASN A 308 25.07 -1.96 0.90
CA ASN A 308 23.64 -1.78 1.16
C ASN A 308 23.01 -0.80 0.17
N VAL A 309 23.66 0.35 -0.07
CA VAL A 309 23.17 1.33 -1.06
C VAL A 309 23.12 0.75 -2.47
N LEU A 310 24.16 -0.01 -2.88
CA LEU A 310 24.18 -0.66 -4.19
C LEU A 310 23.08 -1.71 -4.35
N ASN A 311 22.81 -2.49 -3.30
CA ASN A 311 21.75 -3.49 -3.35
C ASN A 311 20.37 -2.84 -3.34
N MET A 312 20.14 -1.79 -2.53
CA MET A 312 18.92 -0.98 -2.58
C MET A 312 18.68 -0.44 -3.99
N MET A 313 19.69 0.19 -4.60
CA MET A 313 19.56 0.69 -5.98
C MET A 313 19.27 -0.42 -6.99
N LYS A 314 19.79 -1.63 -6.77
CA LYS A 314 19.47 -2.80 -7.58
C LYS A 314 18.01 -3.23 -7.38
N LEU A 315 17.54 -3.32 -6.14
CA LEU A 315 16.15 -3.65 -5.81
C LEU A 315 15.17 -2.66 -6.46
N LEU A 316 15.46 -1.36 -6.37
CA LEU A 316 14.68 -0.32 -7.03
C LEU A 316 14.66 -0.51 -8.55
N ALA A 317 15.83 -0.75 -9.17
CA ALA A 317 15.95 -0.94 -10.62
C ALA A 317 15.27 -2.21 -11.15
N ASP A 318 15.27 -3.29 -10.35
CA ASP A 318 14.60 -4.55 -10.70
C ASP A 318 13.06 -4.45 -10.50
N ASN A 319 12.58 -3.50 -9.68
CA ASN A 319 11.17 -3.35 -9.31
C ASN A 319 10.62 -1.94 -9.61
N GLU A 320 10.87 -1.47 -10.83
CA GLU A 320 10.57 -0.09 -11.25
C GLU A 320 9.09 0.30 -11.09
N GLU A 321 8.15 -0.64 -11.33
CA GLU A 321 6.71 -0.40 -11.17
C GLU A 321 6.33 -0.01 -9.73
N THR A 322 6.96 -0.62 -8.72
CA THR A 322 6.72 -0.27 -7.31
C THR A 322 7.19 1.15 -7.03
N VAL A 323 8.40 1.49 -7.48
CA VAL A 323 8.98 2.82 -7.28
C VAL A 323 8.15 3.89 -7.98
N GLN A 324 7.66 3.59 -9.18
CA GLN A 324 6.78 4.47 -9.93
C GLN A 324 5.51 4.81 -9.15
N LYS A 325 4.86 3.80 -8.56
CA LYS A 325 3.62 4.01 -7.78
C LYS A 325 3.87 4.77 -6.48
N VAL A 326 4.99 4.52 -5.81
CA VAL A 326 5.39 5.27 -4.61
C VAL A 326 5.69 6.73 -4.95
N ARG A 327 6.40 7.01 -6.04
CA ARG A 327 6.83 8.38 -6.38
C ARG A 327 5.84 9.16 -7.26
N GLN A 328 4.87 8.48 -7.87
CA GLN A 328 3.93 9.05 -8.85
C GLN A 328 4.65 9.78 -10.01
N LEU A 329 5.81 9.25 -10.43
CA LEU A 329 6.60 9.76 -11.55
C LEU A 329 6.40 8.92 -12.81
N ASP A 330 6.63 9.51 -13.98
CA ASP A 330 6.67 8.77 -15.23
C ASP A 330 7.96 7.96 -15.39
N HIS A 331 7.89 6.86 -16.14
CA HIS A 331 9.04 5.99 -16.40
C HIS A 331 10.24 6.72 -17.02
N SER A 332 9.99 7.74 -17.84
CA SER A 332 11.03 8.55 -18.48
C SER A 332 11.89 9.32 -17.48
N ASP A 333 11.37 9.58 -16.28
CA ASP A 333 12.01 10.43 -15.27
C ASP A 333 12.69 9.59 -14.19
N LEU A 334 12.18 8.37 -13.96
CA LEU A 334 12.73 7.40 -13.01
C LEU A 334 14.12 6.91 -13.43
N LEU A 335 14.26 6.36 -14.65
CA LEU A 335 15.53 5.88 -15.23
C LEU A 335 16.35 4.99 -14.28
N LEU A 336 15.70 4.15 -13.47
CA LEU A 336 16.33 3.44 -12.34
C LEU A 336 17.49 2.54 -12.74
N LYS A 337 17.41 1.87 -13.90
CA LYS A 337 18.52 1.05 -14.43
C LYS A 337 19.74 1.90 -14.77
N GLN A 338 19.55 3.11 -15.28
CA GLN A 338 20.64 4.05 -15.57
C GLN A 338 21.24 4.57 -14.27
N ARG A 339 20.40 4.96 -13.31
CA ARG A 339 20.81 5.40 -11.96
C ARG A 339 21.62 4.33 -11.24
N TYR A 340 21.13 3.09 -11.21
CA TYR A 340 21.86 1.95 -10.64
C TYR A 340 23.22 1.73 -11.33
N SER A 341 23.26 1.76 -12.66
CA SER A 341 24.50 1.61 -13.43
C SER A 341 25.50 2.72 -13.13
N TYR A 342 25.02 3.95 -12.95
CA TYR A 342 25.85 5.10 -12.59
C TYR A 342 26.49 4.90 -11.21
N VAL A 343 25.69 4.60 -10.18
CA VAL A 343 26.18 4.39 -8.80
C VAL A 343 27.14 3.20 -8.74
N LYS A 344 26.85 2.12 -9.48
CA LYS A 344 27.75 0.96 -9.59
C LYS A 344 29.11 1.32 -10.21
N LYS A 345 29.14 2.22 -11.19
CA LYS A 345 30.36 2.62 -11.90
C LYS A 345 31.19 3.67 -11.13
N HIS A 346 30.52 4.69 -10.57
CA HIS A 346 31.18 5.83 -9.94
C HIS A 346 31.30 5.71 -8.42
N GLY A 347 30.64 4.71 -7.83
CA GLY A 347 30.56 4.52 -6.39
C GLY A 347 29.41 5.32 -5.74
N VAL A 348 29.27 5.15 -4.44
CA VAL A 348 28.27 5.86 -3.62
C VAL A 348 28.81 7.25 -3.28
N GLY A 349 28.35 8.26 -4.03
CA GLY A 349 28.59 9.67 -3.77
C GLY A 349 27.36 10.34 -3.19
N VAL A 350 27.56 11.21 -2.21
CA VAL A 350 26.51 11.94 -1.49
C VAL A 350 26.72 13.42 -1.71
N TYR A 351 25.68 14.15 -2.10
CA TYR A 351 25.75 15.59 -2.35
C TYR A 351 24.99 16.44 -1.32
N GLY A 352 24.34 15.80 -0.36
CA GLY A 352 23.64 16.47 0.73
C GLY A 352 23.22 15.49 1.80
N VAL A 353 22.85 16.01 2.96
CA VAL A 353 22.36 15.21 4.08
C VAL A 353 21.20 15.92 4.78
N VAL A 354 20.31 15.14 5.38
CA VAL A 354 19.37 15.62 6.39
C VAL A 354 19.94 15.30 7.75
N ILE A 355 19.93 16.31 8.62
CA ILE A 355 20.44 16.23 9.97
C ILE A 355 19.40 16.75 10.95
N THR A 356 19.44 16.22 12.17
CA THR A 356 18.64 16.72 13.27
C THR A 356 19.50 16.97 14.51
N GLY A 357 19.21 18.05 15.23
CA GLY A 357 19.86 18.35 16.50
C GLY A 357 19.34 19.62 17.16
N PRO A 358 19.83 19.96 18.36
CA PRO A 358 19.57 21.23 19.01
C PRO A 358 19.74 22.39 18.04
N THR A 359 18.70 23.20 17.87
CA THR A 359 18.66 24.28 16.87
C THR A 359 19.89 25.19 16.95
N LYS A 360 20.34 25.52 18.16
CA LYS A 360 21.51 26.39 18.38
C LYS A 360 22.85 25.73 18.08
N LYS A 361 22.93 24.41 18.07
CA LYS A 361 24.14 23.68 17.67
C LYS A 361 24.25 23.58 16.16
N LEU A 362 23.13 23.43 15.44
CA LEU A 362 23.11 23.41 13.97
C LEU A 362 23.65 24.71 13.35
N LEU A 363 23.53 25.85 14.05
CA LEU A 363 24.11 27.14 13.61
C LEU A 363 25.64 27.11 13.43
N LYS A 364 26.35 26.13 14.02
CA LYS A 364 27.79 25.94 13.77
C LYS A 364 28.10 25.65 12.31
N LEU A 365 27.14 25.10 11.57
CA LEU A 365 27.25 24.74 10.15
C LEU A 365 27.17 25.96 9.22
N LYS A 366 26.65 27.10 9.70
CA LYS A 366 26.43 28.32 8.90
C LYS A 366 27.67 28.79 8.14
N ASN A 367 28.85 28.58 8.73
CA ASN A 367 30.13 29.06 8.18
C ASN A 367 30.99 27.93 7.58
N ASP A 368 30.45 26.72 7.42
CA ASP A 368 31.19 25.63 6.78
C ASP A 368 31.30 25.89 5.27
N PRO A 369 32.52 26.01 4.70
CA PRO A 369 32.70 26.35 3.30
C PRO A 369 32.26 25.25 2.35
N SER A 370 32.07 24.01 2.83
CA SER A 370 31.57 22.91 2.01
C SER A 370 30.05 22.87 1.90
N ILE A 371 29.32 23.73 2.62
CA ILE A 371 27.87 23.83 2.54
C ILE A 371 27.50 24.96 1.56
N THR A 372 26.80 24.61 0.49
CA THR A 372 26.35 25.55 -0.54
C THR A 372 24.92 26.01 -0.36
N TYR A 373 24.10 25.16 0.26
CA TYR A 373 22.69 25.43 0.48
C TYR A 373 22.18 24.75 1.75
N ALA A 374 21.22 25.38 2.45
CA ALA A 374 20.51 24.79 3.58
C ALA A 374 19.01 25.11 3.54
N SER A 375 18.18 24.12 3.86
CA SER A 375 16.74 24.27 4.03
C SER A 375 16.28 23.77 5.40
N LEU A 376 15.39 24.53 6.04
CA LEU A 376 14.80 24.19 7.32
C LEU A 376 13.61 23.24 7.12
N GLY A 377 13.64 22.10 7.82
CA GLY A 377 12.51 21.19 7.90
C GLY A 377 11.67 21.46 9.14
N ASP A 378 11.29 20.39 9.81
CA ASP A 378 10.44 20.49 10.99
C ASP A 378 11.22 20.94 12.23
N VAL A 379 10.49 21.54 13.17
CA VAL A 379 11.03 22.05 14.43
C VAL A 379 10.18 21.57 15.57
N GLU A 380 10.83 20.96 16.55
CA GLU A 380 10.20 20.41 17.74
C GLU A 380 10.71 21.09 19.01
N LEU A 381 9.94 20.93 20.09
CA LEU A 381 10.40 21.28 21.42
C LEU A 381 11.56 20.38 21.85
N TRP A 382 12.27 20.78 22.90
CA TRP A 382 13.45 20.10 23.37
C TRP A 382 13.20 18.62 23.68
N ASN A 383 13.73 17.75 22.83
CA ASN A 383 13.77 16.29 23.04
C ASN A 383 15.19 15.72 22.91
N TRP A 384 16.23 16.57 22.88
CA TRP A 384 17.63 16.13 22.76
C TRP A 384 18.23 15.68 24.10
N PHE A 385 17.63 14.65 24.70
CA PHE A 385 18.07 14.04 25.96
C PHE A 385 17.69 12.55 25.99
N ASN A 386 18.38 11.78 26.83
CA ASN A 386 18.04 10.37 27.03
C ASN A 386 16.93 10.26 28.08
N ARG A 387 15.79 9.71 27.69
CA ARG A 387 14.74 9.33 28.64
C ARG A 387 15.13 7.98 29.27
N PRO A 388 15.21 7.88 30.61
CA PRO A 388 15.50 6.60 31.27
C PRO A 388 14.35 5.59 31.14
N SER A 389 13.15 6.07 30.79
CA SER A 389 11.96 5.27 30.52
C SER A 389 11.14 5.90 29.40
N SER A 390 10.75 5.10 28.42
CA SER A 390 9.73 5.44 27.42
C SER A 390 8.76 4.27 27.29
N GLY A 391 7.53 4.57 26.88
CA GLY A 391 6.50 3.57 26.64
C GLY A 391 5.43 4.15 25.74
N THR A 392 4.99 3.35 24.78
CA THR A 392 3.89 3.69 23.87
C THR A 392 2.78 2.68 24.11
N LEU A 393 1.57 3.16 24.37
CA LEU A 393 0.38 2.31 24.39
C LEU A 393 -0.22 2.37 22.99
N MET A 394 -0.16 1.26 22.26
CA MET A 394 -0.85 1.13 20.98
C MET A 394 -2.36 1.01 21.24
N ASN A 395 -3.17 1.61 20.38
CA ASN A 395 -4.60 1.32 20.38
C ASN A 395 -4.80 -0.14 19.99
N GLN A 396 -5.66 -0.85 20.73
CA GLN A 396 -6.02 -2.24 20.45
C GLN A 396 -6.91 -2.37 19.21
#